data_AF-A0A396GUQ6-F1
#
_entry.id   AF-A0A396GUQ6-F1
#
_cell.length_a   1.000
_cell.length_b   1.000
_cell.length_c   1.000
_cell.angle_alpha   90.00
_cell.angle_beta   90.00
_cell.angle_gamma   90.00
#
_symmetry.space_group_name_H-M   'P 1'
#
loop_
_entity.id
_entity.type
_entity.pdbx_description
1 polymer ?
#
loop_
_entity_poly.entity_id
_entity_poly.type
_entity_poly.pdbx_seq_one_letter_code
_entity_poly.pdbx_strand_id
1 'polypeptide(L)'
;MFWIVLAKEQSGIDTQVFLSWAINTFLALKGSQQTKFAHGNYMAKTLREIPGILILDEAYNPRSTKSRLKKCLMELPIELRKLLSGTLFQNNFCEYFNTPCLARPKFVHEVLRELDFKYLRRGYGENKAQHFLEARPRRFFMENIARKINSHNDEEKMQGLPVLQKITSSFIDVYESGNSSDTPPGLQIYTLVRNTYDEQHEVIYKLQKKMAECTSYSLEVEILITLRSIHPWLIKIATTCAY
;
A
#
# COMPACT_ATOMS: atom_id res chain seq x y z
N MET A 1 10.13 8.06 -17.98
CA MET A 1 11.13 7.35 -18.80
C MET A 1 11.08 5.89 -18.36
N PHE A 2 10.65 4.99 -19.25
CA PHE A 2 10.39 3.59 -18.91
C PHE A 2 11.60 2.73 -19.29
N TRP A 3 12.19 2.04 -18.33
CA TRP A 3 13.20 1.02 -18.59
C TRP A 3 12.54 -0.35 -18.51
N ILE A 4 12.24 -0.94 -19.67
CA ILE A 4 12.00 -2.38 -19.76
C ILE A 4 13.38 -3.01 -19.93
N VAL A 5 13.97 -3.50 -18.84
CA VAL A 5 15.19 -4.30 -18.92
C VAL A 5 14.80 -5.77 -19.01
N LEU A 6 14.76 -6.29 -20.23
CA LEU A 6 14.77 -7.73 -20.47
C LEU A 6 16.24 -8.18 -20.38
N ALA A 7 16.71 -8.47 -19.17
CA ALA A 7 18.02 -9.10 -19.00
C ALA A 7 17.89 -10.60 -19.31
N LYS A 8 18.71 -11.09 -20.23
CA LYS A 8 18.97 -12.52 -20.45
C LYS A 8 20.35 -12.80 -19.88
N GLU A 9 20.42 -13.43 -18.71
CA GLU A 9 21.70 -13.88 -18.17
C GLU A 9 22.11 -15.15 -18.92
N GLN A 10 23.22 -15.08 -19.67
CA GLN A 10 23.81 -16.26 -20.32
C GLN A 10 24.82 -16.91 -19.37
N SER A 11 24.32 -17.67 -18.39
CA SER A 11 25.14 -18.68 -17.73
C SER A 11 24.26 -19.74 -17.04
N GLY A 12 24.02 -20.85 -17.74
CA GLY A 12 23.84 -22.18 -17.16
C GLY A 12 22.68 -22.48 -16.20
N ILE A 13 21.78 -21.54 -15.92
CA ILE A 13 20.58 -21.76 -15.10
C ILE A 13 19.37 -21.30 -15.91
N ASP A 14 18.30 -22.09 -15.86
CA ASP A 14 17.04 -21.93 -16.58
C ASP A 14 16.66 -20.47 -16.84
N THR A 15 16.33 -20.17 -18.10
CA THR A 15 16.00 -18.84 -18.65
C THR A 15 15.09 -18.02 -17.72
N GLN A 16 15.65 -17.16 -16.87
CA GLN A 16 14.89 -16.23 -16.04
C GLN A 16 14.76 -14.89 -16.77
N VAL A 17 13.56 -14.60 -17.26
CA VAL A 17 13.22 -13.29 -17.80
C VAL A 17 12.82 -12.36 -16.66
N PHE A 18 13.59 -11.29 -16.50
CA PHE A 18 13.35 -10.25 -15.50
C PHE A 18 12.33 -9.23 -16.01
N LEU A 19 11.35 -8.89 -15.17
CA LEU A 19 10.34 -7.90 -15.51
C LEU A 19 10.33 -6.78 -14.45
N SER A 20 10.90 -5.63 -14.81
CA SER A 20 10.76 -4.37 -14.08
C SER A 20 9.86 -3.44 -14.90
N TRP A 21 8.68 -3.12 -14.38
CA TRP A 21 7.68 -2.31 -15.07
C TRP A 21 7.12 -1.24 -14.16
N ALA A 22 6.90 -0.05 -14.72
CA ALA A 22 6.05 0.94 -14.08
C ALA A 22 4.63 0.38 -14.00
N ILE A 23 4.08 0.35 -12.79
CA ILE A 23 2.77 -0.16 -12.41
C ILE A 23 1.62 0.32 -13.33
N ASN A 24 1.71 1.54 -13.85
CA ASN A 24 0.72 2.13 -14.76
C ASN A 24 0.63 1.41 -16.11
N THR A 25 1.76 0.92 -16.63
CA THR A 25 1.80 0.23 -17.92
C THR A 25 1.19 -1.18 -17.81
N PHE A 26 1.35 -1.84 -16.66
CA PHE A 26 0.72 -3.13 -16.39
C PHE A 26 -0.82 -3.02 -16.28
N LEU A 27 -1.32 -1.96 -15.62
CA LEU A 27 -2.76 -1.69 -15.53
C LEU A 27 -3.40 -1.44 -16.90
N ALA A 28 -2.71 -0.71 -17.78
CA ALA A 28 -3.18 -0.46 -19.14
C ALA A 28 -3.33 -1.76 -19.94
N LEU A 29 -2.42 -2.73 -19.77
CA LEU A 29 -2.44 -4.02 -20.47
C LEU A 29 -3.53 -4.99 -19.98
N LYS A 30 -3.91 -4.92 -18.69
CA LYS A 30 -5.00 -5.75 -18.12
C LYS A 30 -6.37 -5.07 -18.19
N GLY A 31 -6.41 -3.74 -18.20
CA GLY A 31 -7.65 -2.96 -18.25
C GLY A 31 -8.42 -3.10 -19.56
N SER A 32 -7.73 -3.47 -20.65
CA SER A 32 -8.36 -3.86 -21.90
C SER A 32 -8.72 -5.34 -21.88
N GLN A 33 -10.00 -5.65 -21.63
CA GLN A 33 -10.59 -6.82 -22.28
C GLN A 33 -10.45 -6.59 -23.78
N GLN A 34 -9.67 -7.43 -24.48
CA GLN A 34 -9.42 -7.38 -25.92
C GLN A 34 -9.24 -5.94 -26.44
N THR A 35 -8.05 -5.34 -26.24
CA THR A 35 -7.73 -4.18 -27.08
C THR A 35 -7.79 -4.62 -28.55
N LYS A 36 -8.36 -3.79 -29.42
CA LYS A 36 -8.30 -3.97 -30.89
C LYS A 36 -6.86 -4.08 -31.42
N PHE A 37 -5.87 -3.82 -30.57
CA PHE A 37 -4.45 -3.82 -30.87
C PHE A 37 -3.81 -5.15 -30.50
N ALA A 38 -3.40 -5.92 -31.51
CA ALA A 38 -2.74 -7.22 -31.37
C ALA A 38 -1.51 -7.19 -30.44
N HIS A 39 -0.79 -6.06 -30.40
CA HIS A 39 0.40 -5.88 -29.56
C HIS A 39 0.07 -5.96 -28.05
N GLY A 40 -1.02 -5.34 -27.60
CA GLY A 40 -1.42 -5.37 -26.19
C GLY A 40 -1.78 -6.78 -25.73
N ASN A 41 -2.46 -7.56 -26.58
CA ASN A 41 -2.81 -8.95 -26.31
C ASN A 41 -1.57 -9.86 -26.29
N TYR A 42 -0.61 -9.64 -27.19
CA TYR A 42 0.67 -10.36 -27.19
C TYR A 42 1.45 -10.08 -25.90
N MET A 43 1.62 -8.81 -25.54
CA MET A 43 2.30 -8.44 -24.28
C MET A 43 1.61 -9.05 -23.06
N ALA A 44 0.27 -8.98 -22.97
CA ALA A 44 -0.47 -9.59 -21.86
C ALA A 44 -0.31 -11.12 -21.80
N LYS A 45 -0.15 -11.80 -22.95
CA LYS A 45 0.14 -13.23 -23.03
C LYS A 45 1.56 -13.54 -22.57
N THR A 46 2.55 -12.84 -23.11
CA THR A 46 3.96 -12.90 -22.71
C THR A 46 4.12 -12.70 -21.19
N LEU A 47 3.41 -11.73 -20.60
CA LEU A 47 3.45 -11.46 -19.16
C LEU A 47 2.86 -12.57 -18.29
N ARG A 48 1.93 -13.37 -18.82
CA ARG A 48 1.37 -14.53 -18.10
C ARG A 48 2.25 -15.77 -18.22
N GLU A 49 2.97 -15.91 -19.33
CA GLU A 49 3.62 -17.17 -19.72
C GLU A 49 5.13 -17.18 -19.46
N ILE A 50 5.81 -16.03 -19.39
CA ILE A 50 7.28 -15.94 -19.46
C ILE A 50 7.99 -15.56 -18.15
N PRO A 51 7.53 -14.61 -17.32
CA PRO A 51 8.39 -14.08 -16.26
C PRO A 51 8.56 -15.07 -15.11
N GLY A 52 9.81 -15.46 -14.83
CA GLY A 52 10.16 -16.23 -13.64
C GLY A 52 10.24 -15.37 -12.38
N ILE A 53 10.40 -14.04 -12.53
CA ILE A 53 10.58 -13.09 -11.43
C ILE A 53 9.81 -11.80 -11.70
N LEU A 54 9.12 -11.28 -10.68
CA LEU A 54 8.48 -9.98 -10.68
C LEU A 54 9.21 -9.01 -9.74
N ILE A 55 9.64 -7.85 -10.24
CA ILE A 55 10.20 -6.78 -9.41
C ILE A 55 9.27 -5.57 -9.49
N LEU A 56 8.77 -5.13 -8.35
CA LEU A 56 7.94 -3.93 -8.25
C LEU A 56 8.72 -2.83 -7.55
N ASP A 57 9.05 -1.80 -8.31
CA ASP A 57 9.48 -0.51 -7.78
C ASP A 57 8.23 0.25 -7.31
N GLU A 58 8.32 0.92 -6.16
CA GLU A 58 7.19 1.58 -5.48
C GLU A 58 6.02 0.65 -5.13
N ALA A 59 6.32 -0.41 -4.38
CA ALA A 59 5.34 -1.36 -3.88
C ALA A 59 4.29 -0.76 -2.91
N TYR A 60 4.28 0.56 -2.71
CA TYR A 60 3.21 1.27 -2.03
C TYR A 60 1.93 1.43 -2.86
N ASN A 61 2.03 1.50 -4.19
CA ASN A 61 0.89 1.70 -5.07
C ASN A 61 -0.18 0.57 -5.02
N PRO A 62 0.16 -0.73 -4.94
CA PRO A 62 -0.83 -1.81 -4.85
C PRO A 62 -1.42 -2.05 -3.44
N ARG A 63 -1.07 -1.25 -2.43
CA ARG A 63 -1.44 -1.51 -1.02
C ARG A 63 -2.94 -1.52 -0.72
N SER A 64 -3.76 -0.86 -1.54
CA SER A 64 -5.21 -0.87 -1.32
C SER A 64 -5.83 -2.22 -1.67
N THR A 65 -6.59 -2.79 -0.72
CA THR A 65 -7.33 -4.06 -0.88
C THR A 65 -8.31 -4.03 -2.06
N LYS A 66 -8.83 -2.84 -2.41
CA LYS A 66 -9.76 -2.64 -3.52
C LYS A 66 -9.05 -2.40 -4.86
N SER A 67 -7.72 -2.26 -4.88
CA SER A 67 -7.02 -1.89 -6.10
C SER A 67 -7.13 -3.00 -7.15
N ARG A 68 -7.52 -2.60 -8.38
CA ARG A 68 -7.48 -3.48 -9.56
C ARG A 68 -6.07 -4.02 -9.78
N LEU A 69 -5.07 -3.19 -9.49
CA LEU A 69 -3.66 -3.52 -9.57
C LEU A 69 -3.30 -4.75 -8.73
N LYS A 70 -3.64 -4.74 -7.44
CA LYS A 70 -3.36 -5.87 -6.55
C LYS A 70 -3.97 -7.16 -7.11
N LYS A 71 -5.24 -7.13 -7.51
CA LYS A 71 -5.92 -8.31 -8.08
C LYS A 71 -5.19 -8.83 -9.31
N CYS A 72 -4.83 -7.94 -10.24
CA CYS A 72 -4.11 -8.34 -11.45
C CYS A 72 -2.72 -8.91 -11.16
N LEU A 73 -1.99 -8.39 -10.17
CA LEU A 73 -0.69 -8.91 -9.77
C LEU A 73 -0.81 -10.27 -9.05
N MET A 74 -1.86 -10.48 -8.25
CA MET A 74 -2.11 -11.75 -7.57
C MET A 74 -2.50 -12.87 -8.54
N GLU A 75 -3.16 -12.55 -9.66
CA GLU A 75 -3.48 -13.50 -10.75
C GLU A 75 -2.25 -13.97 -11.54
N LEU A 76 -1.10 -13.30 -11.43
CA LEU A 76 0.09 -13.70 -12.17
C LEU A 76 0.66 -15.00 -11.58
N PRO A 77 0.97 -16.02 -12.41
CA PRO A 77 1.51 -17.30 -11.97
C PRO A 77 3.01 -17.20 -11.63
N ILE A 78 3.41 -16.13 -10.94
CA ILE A 78 4.80 -15.83 -10.58
C ILE A 78 4.95 -16.04 -9.08
N GLU A 79 5.81 -16.98 -8.67
CA GLU A 79 6.10 -17.22 -7.25
C GLU A 79 7.14 -16.26 -6.68
N LEU A 80 8.20 -15.94 -7.45
CA LEU A 80 9.30 -15.10 -6.98
C LEU A 80 8.99 -13.62 -7.24
N ARG A 81 8.66 -12.88 -6.18
CA ARG A 81 8.30 -11.47 -6.27
C ARG A 81 9.15 -10.66 -5.29
N LYS A 82 9.84 -9.65 -5.79
CA LYS A 82 10.61 -8.69 -5.00
C LYS A 82 9.91 -7.34 -5.02
N LEU A 83 9.66 -6.81 -3.83
CA LEU A 83 9.02 -5.51 -3.64
C LEU A 83 10.06 -4.53 -3.11
N LEU A 84 10.28 -3.43 -3.82
CA LEU A 84 11.11 -2.33 -3.39
C LEU A 84 10.19 -1.20 -2.92
N SER A 85 10.47 -0.66 -1.73
CA SER A 85 9.65 0.39 -1.13
C SER A 85 10.49 1.18 -0.13
N GLY A 86 10.45 2.51 -0.20
CA GLY A 86 11.13 3.37 0.78
C GLY A 86 10.49 3.35 2.18
N THR A 87 9.25 2.87 2.30
CA THR A 87 8.53 2.70 3.57
C THR A 87 7.74 1.40 3.57
N LEU A 88 7.57 0.72 4.71
CA LEU A 88 6.80 -0.53 4.75
C LEU A 88 5.27 -0.32 4.73
N PHE A 89 4.76 0.72 5.39
CA PHE A 89 3.33 1.06 5.44
C PHE A 89 3.08 2.50 5.91
N GLN A 90 1.92 3.08 5.59
CA GLN A 90 1.47 4.40 6.04
C GLN A 90 0.53 4.26 7.25
N ASN A 91 1.04 3.82 8.40
CA ASN A 91 0.31 3.73 9.68
C ASN A 91 -0.97 2.87 9.70
N ASN A 92 -1.26 2.08 8.65
CA ASN A 92 -2.40 1.20 8.58
C ASN A 92 -1.98 -0.28 8.47
N PHE A 93 -2.23 -1.06 9.52
CA PHE A 93 -1.91 -2.48 9.54
C PHE A 93 -2.71 -3.33 8.53
N CYS A 94 -3.90 -2.87 8.12
CA CYS A 94 -4.68 -3.55 7.09
C CYS A 94 -4.01 -3.44 5.71
N GLU A 95 -3.38 -2.29 5.44
CA GLU A 95 -2.55 -2.08 4.25
C GLU A 95 -1.22 -2.79 4.38
N TYR A 96 -0.60 -2.75 5.56
CA TYR A 96 0.62 -3.50 5.83
C TYR A 96 0.43 -4.97 5.47
N PHE A 97 -0.66 -5.63 5.90
CA PHE A 97 -0.93 -7.02 5.57
C PHE A 97 -0.95 -7.31 4.07
N ASN A 98 -1.35 -6.35 3.23
CA ASN A 98 -1.40 -6.54 1.78
C ASN A 98 -0.01 -6.64 1.14
N THR A 99 0.99 -5.95 1.69
CA THR A 99 2.33 -5.89 1.10
C THR A 99 3.04 -7.25 1.17
N PRO A 100 3.16 -7.92 2.34
CA PRO A 100 3.68 -9.29 2.42
C PRO A 100 2.86 -10.29 1.61
N CYS A 101 1.52 -10.18 1.57
CA CYS A 101 0.70 -11.04 0.72
C CYS A 101 1.06 -10.92 -0.77
N LEU A 102 1.42 -9.72 -1.22
CA LEU A 102 1.81 -9.47 -2.60
C LEU A 102 3.21 -10.01 -2.90
N ALA A 103 4.17 -9.79 -1.99
CA ALA A 103 5.55 -10.28 -2.11
C ALA A 103 5.61 -11.81 -2.03
N ARG A 104 4.80 -12.39 -1.15
CA ARG A 104 4.86 -13.81 -0.78
C ARG A 104 3.45 -14.38 -0.69
N PRO A 105 2.92 -14.98 -1.77
CA PRO A 105 1.59 -15.57 -1.76
C PRO A 105 1.36 -16.60 -0.63
N LYS A 106 2.44 -17.30 -0.19
CA LYS A 106 2.43 -18.27 0.92
C LYS A 106 2.26 -17.62 2.31
N PHE A 107 2.45 -16.30 2.45
CA PHE A 107 2.36 -15.56 3.70
C PHE A 107 1.01 -15.75 4.42
N VAL A 108 -0.09 -15.84 3.66
CA VAL A 108 -1.45 -16.12 4.17
C VAL A 108 -1.47 -17.40 5.03
N HIS A 109 -0.77 -18.44 4.60
CA HIS A 109 -0.70 -19.71 5.31
C HIS A 109 0.27 -19.66 6.50
N GLU A 110 1.35 -18.87 6.38
CA GLU A 110 2.31 -18.65 7.47
C GLU A 110 1.65 -17.91 8.64
N VAL A 111 0.84 -16.88 8.35
CA VAL A 111 0.04 -16.16 9.36
C VAL A 111 -0.94 -17.10 10.06
N LEU A 112 -1.66 -17.95 9.31
CA LEU A 112 -2.60 -18.91 9.91
C LEU A 112 -1.88 -19.97 10.76
N ARG A 113 -0.72 -20.45 10.32
CA ARG A 113 0.06 -21.43 11.07
C ARG A 113 0.50 -20.87 12.42
N GLU A 114 0.87 -19.60 12.46
CA GLU A 114 1.32 -18.93 13.68
C GLU A 114 0.16 -18.52 14.59
N LEU A 115 -0.94 -18.00 14.04
CA LEU A 115 -2.01 -17.36 14.81
C LEU A 115 -3.27 -18.21 15.02
N ASP A 116 -3.48 -19.27 14.23
CA ASP A 116 -4.68 -20.12 14.30
C ASP A 116 -4.31 -21.57 14.63
N PHE A 117 -4.35 -21.92 15.92
CA PHE A 117 -4.07 -23.28 16.39
C PHE A 117 -4.97 -24.38 15.78
N LYS A 118 -6.14 -24.00 15.25
CA LYS A 118 -7.07 -24.94 14.60
C LYS A 118 -6.74 -25.15 13.13
N TYR A 119 -5.87 -24.33 12.54
CA TYR A 119 -5.47 -24.40 11.14
C TYR A 119 -4.86 -25.77 10.80
N LEU A 120 -3.90 -26.22 11.61
CA LEU A 120 -3.21 -27.51 11.41
C LEU A 120 -4.14 -28.72 11.54
N ARG A 121 -5.26 -28.58 12.28
CA ARG A 121 -6.19 -29.69 12.53
C ARG A 121 -7.28 -29.87 11.48
N ARG A 122 -7.56 -28.84 10.68
CA ARG A 122 -8.79 -28.80 9.85
C ARG A 122 -8.56 -28.93 8.34
N GLY A 123 -7.33 -28.85 7.86
CA GLY A 123 -7.04 -28.80 6.42
C GLY A 123 -7.64 -27.54 5.79
N TYR A 124 -6.81 -26.61 5.34
CA TYR A 124 -7.33 -25.39 4.70
C TYR A 124 -7.78 -25.74 3.29
N GLY A 125 -9.08 -25.56 3.00
CA GLY A 125 -9.65 -25.93 1.70
C GLY A 125 -8.98 -25.19 0.55
N GLU A 126 -8.27 -25.93 -0.31
CA GLU A 126 -7.48 -25.44 -1.45
C GLU A 126 -8.34 -24.84 -2.58
N ASN A 127 -9.67 -25.02 -2.54
CA ASN A 127 -10.58 -24.67 -3.62
C ASN A 127 -11.37 -23.35 -3.44
N LYS A 128 -10.92 -22.43 -2.57
CA LYS A 128 -11.59 -21.11 -2.41
C LYS A 128 -10.86 -20.01 -3.17
N ALA A 129 -11.64 -19.09 -3.77
CA ALA A 129 -11.06 -17.93 -4.45
C ALA A 129 -10.16 -17.12 -3.50
N GLN A 130 -9.04 -16.62 -4.02
CA GLN A 130 -7.92 -16.07 -3.24
C GLN A 130 -8.30 -14.96 -2.24
N HIS A 131 -9.30 -14.13 -2.57
CA HIS A 131 -9.79 -13.09 -1.66
C HIS A 131 -10.51 -13.66 -0.41
N PHE A 132 -11.14 -14.84 -0.51
CA PHE A 132 -11.66 -15.57 0.65
C PHE A 132 -10.53 -16.21 1.47
N LEU A 133 -9.41 -16.57 0.83
CA LEU A 133 -8.25 -17.11 1.54
C LEU A 133 -7.60 -16.04 2.44
N GLU A 134 -7.61 -14.77 2.03
CA GLU A 134 -7.03 -13.66 2.80
C GLU A 134 -7.89 -13.22 4.00
N ALA A 135 -9.22 -13.33 3.93
CA ALA A 135 -10.13 -12.72 4.92
C ALA A 135 -9.89 -13.24 6.36
N ARG A 136 -9.73 -14.56 6.51
CA ARG A 136 -9.49 -15.19 7.81
C ARG A 136 -8.12 -14.83 8.40
N PRO A 137 -6.98 -15.06 7.72
CA PRO A 137 -5.67 -14.65 8.23
C PRO A 137 -5.59 -13.15 8.50
N ARG A 138 -6.21 -12.32 7.65
CA ARG A 138 -6.28 -10.87 7.89
C ARG A 138 -6.97 -10.56 9.21
N ARG A 139 -8.10 -11.21 9.50
CA ARG A 139 -8.78 -11.02 10.79
C ARG A 139 -7.88 -11.40 11.97
N PHE A 140 -7.25 -12.58 11.93
CA PHE A 140 -6.32 -13.02 12.97
C PHE A 140 -5.13 -12.07 13.13
N PHE A 141 -4.55 -11.60 12.01
CA PHE A 141 -3.47 -10.62 12.00
C PHE A 141 -3.90 -9.32 12.69
N MET A 142 -5.09 -8.80 12.37
CA MET A 142 -5.59 -7.57 12.98
C MET A 142 -5.85 -7.74 14.49
N GLU A 143 -6.46 -8.86 14.90
CA GLU A 143 -6.83 -9.13 16.30
C GLU A 143 -5.63 -9.40 17.22
N ASN A 144 -4.61 -10.09 16.71
CA ASN A 144 -3.49 -10.60 17.51
C ASN A 144 -2.21 -9.79 17.37
N ILE A 145 -2.04 -9.03 16.28
CA ILE A 145 -0.85 -8.22 16.02
C ILE A 145 -1.23 -6.74 16.03
N ALA A 146 -2.05 -6.29 15.08
CA ALA A 146 -2.33 -4.85 14.91
C ALA A 146 -2.96 -4.23 16.17
N ARG A 147 -3.97 -4.88 16.75
CA ARG A 147 -4.65 -4.42 17.97
C ARG A 147 -3.69 -4.32 19.15
N LYS A 148 -2.76 -5.28 19.29
CA LYS A 148 -1.77 -5.28 20.38
C LYS A 148 -0.76 -4.15 20.22
N ILE A 149 -0.24 -3.95 19.01
CA ILE A 149 0.73 -2.88 18.72
C ILE A 149 0.08 -1.48 18.87
N ASN A 150 -1.20 -1.35 18.52
CA ASN A 150 -1.96 -0.11 18.69
C ASN A 150 -2.57 0.05 20.09
N SER A 151 -2.31 -0.86 21.03
CA SER A 151 -2.79 -0.76 22.42
C SER A 151 -2.16 0.45 23.12
N HIS A 152 -2.83 1.02 24.12
CA HIS A 152 -2.23 2.03 25.00
C HIS A 152 -1.37 1.41 26.11
N ASN A 153 -1.46 0.09 26.32
CA ASN A 153 -0.67 -0.64 27.32
C ASN A 153 0.63 -1.16 26.69
N ASP A 154 1.78 -0.73 27.25
CA ASP A 154 3.10 -1.11 26.74
C ASP A 154 3.40 -2.61 26.87
N GLU A 155 2.85 -3.31 27.87
CA GLU A 155 3.00 -4.77 28.00
C GLU A 155 2.28 -5.50 26.86
N GLU A 156 1.09 -5.04 26.45
CA GLU A 156 0.39 -5.61 25.31
C GLU A 156 1.13 -5.31 23.99
N LYS A 157 1.68 -4.11 23.83
CA LYS A 157 2.51 -3.75 22.66
C LYS A 157 3.71 -4.68 22.53
N MET A 158 4.41 -4.95 23.64
CA MET A 158 5.57 -5.84 23.67
C MET A 158 5.24 -7.28 23.28
N GLN A 159 3.98 -7.71 23.34
CA GLN A 159 3.57 -9.02 22.85
C GLN A 159 3.31 -9.04 21.33
N GLY A 160 2.92 -7.91 20.72
CA GLY A 160 2.58 -7.85 19.31
C GLY A 160 3.79 -7.83 18.38
N LEU A 161 4.84 -7.08 18.75
CA LEU A 161 6.04 -6.90 17.93
C LEU A 161 6.84 -8.19 17.68
N PRO A 162 7.11 -9.05 18.69
CA PRO A 162 7.86 -10.29 18.47
C PRO A 162 7.14 -11.24 17.53
N VAL A 163 5.80 -11.30 17.62
CA VAL A 163 4.99 -12.12 16.72
C VAL A 163 5.09 -11.61 15.29
N LEU A 164 4.97 -10.28 15.09
CA LEU A 164 5.14 -9.66 13.77
C LEU A 164 6.54 -9.93 13.19
N GLN A 165 7.59 -9.75 13.99
CA GLN A 165 8.96 -10.03 13.59
C GLN A 165 9.14 -11.49 13.19
N LYS A 166 8.63 -12.43 14.00
CA LYS A 166 8.71 -13.87 13.71
C LYS A 166 8.11 -14.25 12.36
N ILE A 167 6.97 -13.67 11.99
CA ILE A 167 6.30 -13.97 10.72
C ILE A 167 6.87 -13.24 9.50
N THR A 168 7.72 -12.22 9.69
CA THR A 168 8.20 -11.37 8.58
C THR A 168 9.72 -11.36 8.39
N SER A 169 10.50 -11.68 9.42
CA SER A 169 11.97 -11.59 9.41
C SER A 169 12.65 -12.46 8.36
N SER A 170 11.97 -13.49 7.85
CA SER A 170 12.52 -14.39 6.84
C SER A 170 12.48 -13.83 5.40
N PHE A 171 11.80 -12.71 5.16
CA PHE A 171 11.65 -12.15 3.82
C PHE A 171 11.52 -10.62 3.75
N ILE A 172 11.59 -9.92 4.88
CA ILE A 172 11.61 -8.45 4.93
C ILE A 172 12.99 -8.01 5.38
N ASP A 173 13.74 -7.42 4.47
CA ASP A 173 15.01 -6.77 4.75
C ASP A 173 14.80 -5.26 4.89
N VAL A 174 15.33 -4.67 5.96
CA VAL A 174 15.28 -3.23 6.20
C VAL A 174 16.71 -2.70 6.20
N TYR A 175 16.99 -1.81 5.25
CA TYR A 175 18.29 -1.15 5.14
C TYR A 175 18.17 0.25 5.72
N GLU A 176 18.78 0.48 6.87
CA GLU A 176 18.87 1.81 7.46
C GLU A 176 19.96 2.61 6.73
N SER A 177 19.61 3.83 6.30
CA SER A 177 20.53 4.74 5.61
C SER A 177 21.59 5.37 6.54
N GLY A 178 21.76 4.83 7.77
CA GLY A 178 22.44 5.52 8.88
C GLY A 178 23.91 5.19 9.12
N ASN A 179 24.50 4.23 8.40
CA ASN A 179 25.86 3.73 8.71
C ASN A 179 26.95 4.20 7.74
N SER A 180 26.66 5.08 6.78
CA SER A 180 27.70 5.75 5.98
C SER A 180 28.27 6.93 6.76
N SER A 181 29.60 7.07 6.77
CA SER A 181 30.34 8.17 7.42
C SER A 181 29.93 9.58 6.97
N ASP A 182 29.19 9.67 5.86
CA ASP A 182 28.67 10.90 5.30
C ASP A 182 27.25 11.14 5.83
N THR A 183 27.15 11.53 7.10
CA THR A 183 25.84 11.88 7.69
C THR A 183 25.36 13.18 7.04
N PRO A 184 24.25 13.18 6.29
CA PRO A 184 23.68 14.43 5.79
C PRO A 184 23.30 15.34 6.98
N PRO A 185 23.22 16.67 6.77
CA PRO A 185 22.75 17.56 7.82
C PRO A 185 21.41 17.04 8.36
N GLY A 186 21.33 16.85 9.68
CA GLY A 186 20.17 16.24 10.32
C GLY A 186 18.86 16.96 9.95
N LEU A 187 17.75 16.22 9.94
CA LEU A 187 16.43 16.77 9.63
C LEU A 187 16.02 17.78 10.71
N GLN A 188 15.88 19.05 10.32
CA GLN A 188 15.35 20.11 11.19
C GLN A 188 13.91 20.42 10.78
N ILE A 189 12.98 20.26 11.72
CA ILE A 189 11.55 20.50 11.50
C ILE A 189 11.18 21.79 12.24
N TYR A 190 10.75 22.80 11.47
CA TYR A 190 10.26 24.07 12.01
C TYR A 190 8.74 24.18 11.82
N THR A 191 8.01 24.48 12.89
CA THR A 191 6.57 24.75 12.82
C THR A 191 6.34 26.25 12.83
N LEU A 192 5.83 26.79 11.72
CA LEU A 192 5.43 28.19 11.61
C LEU A 192 3.94 28.32 11.94
N VAL A 193 3.63 29.06 13.00
CA VAL A 193 2.25 29.37 13.38
C VAL A 193 1.93 30.79 12.93
N ARG A 194 0.86 30.95 12.16
CA ARG A 194 0.41 32.24 11.64
C ARG A 194 -1.01 32.51 12.11
N ASN A 195 -1.22 33.68 12.70
CA ASN A 195 -2.56 34.15 13.04
C ASN A 195 -3.34 34.50 11.76
N THR A 196 -4.65 34.25 11.78
CA THR A 196 -5.55 34.67 10.70
C THR A 196 -5.66 36.18 10.67
N TYR A 197 -5.70 36.77 9.47
CA TYR A 197 -6.09 38.17 9.31
C TYR A 197 -7.56 38.37 9.65
N ASP A 198 -7.97 39.58 10.04
CA ASP A 198 -9.34 39.90 10.47
C ASP A 198 -10.40 39.45 9.45
N GLU A 199 -10.16 39.71 8.16
CA GLU A 199 -11.05 39.27 7.08
C GLU A 199 -11.18 37.75 7.00
N GLN A 200 -10.08 37.01 7.20
CA GLN A 200 -10.08 35.55 7.21
C GLN A 200 -10.78 35.03 8.46
N HIS A 201 -10.54 35.66 9.61
CA HIS A 201 -11.03 35.24 10.91
C HIS A 201 -12.55 35.19 10.95
N GLU A 202 -13.22 36.24 10.47
CA GLU A 202 -14.69 36.30 10.46
C GLU A 202 -15.30 35.16 9.65
N VAL A 203 -14.74 34.86 8.47
CA VAL A 203 -15.25 33.82 7.59
C VAL A 203 -14.94 32.42 8.14
N ILE A 204 -13.73 32.20 8.66
CA ILE A 204 -13.32 30.94 9.28
C ILE A 204 -14.20 30.66 10.50
N TYR A 205 -14.46 31.66 11.34
CA TYR A 205 -15.34 31.53 12.50
C TYR A 205 -16.76 31.09 12.10
N LYS A 206 -17.34 31.70 11.06
CA LYS A 206 -18.66 31.30 10.53
C LYS A 206 -18.66 29.85 10.01
N LEU A 207 -17.60 29.44 9.32
CA LEU A 207 -17.46 28.07 8.80
C LEU A 207 -17.26 27.05 9.93
N GLN A 208 -16.47 27.38 10.95
CA GLN A 208 -16.27 26.53 12.13
C GLN A 208 -17.56 26.37 12.93
N LYS A 209 -18.35 27.44 13.08
CA LYS A 209 -19.67 27.36 13.71
C LYS A 209 -20.61 26.42 12.95
N LYS A 210 -20.66 26.54 11.62
CA LYS A 210 -21.42 25.60 10.77
C LYS A 210 -20.93 24.17 10.91
N MET A 211 -19.62 23.96 10.98
CA MET A 211 -19.02 22.63 11.18
C MET A 211 -19.45 22.00 12.52
N ALA A 212 -19.57 22.81 13.58
CA ALA A 212 -20.03 22.38 14.90
C ALA A 212 -21.54 22.08 14.94
N GLU A 213 -22.34 22.74 14.09
CA GLU A 213 -23.79 22.51 13.95
C GLU A 213 -24.11 21.27 13.09
N CYS A 214 -23.16 20.78 12.28
CA CYS A 214 -23.36 19.58 11.47
C CYS A 214 -23.34 18.31 12.34
N THR A 215 -24.40 17.50 12.22
CA THR A 215 -24.50 16.18 12.88
C THR A 215 -23.56 15.12 12.29
N SER A 216 -22.98 15.40 11.12
CA SER A 216 -21.99 14.55 10.46
C SER A 216 -20.81 15.39 9.95
N TYR A 217 -19.63 14.78 9.89
CA TYR A 217 -18.42 15.44 9.44
C TYR A 217 -18.54 15.88 7.97
N SER A 218 -18.52 17.19 7.70
CA SER A 218 -18.62 17.73 6.34
C SER A 218 -17.23 18.07 5.78
N LEU A 219 -16.74 17.20 4.89
CA LEU A 219 -15.48 17.41 4.17
C LEU A 219 -15.50 18.73 3.36
N GLU A 220 -16.65 19.11 2.82
CA GLU A 220 -16.81 20.35 2.07
C GLU A 220 -16.52 21.58 2.92
N VAL A 221 -17.02 21.60 4.17
CA VAL A 221 -16.77 22.72 5.10
C VAL A 221 -15.30 22.78 5.50
N GLU A 222 -14.65 21.63 5.75
CA GLU A 222 -13.22 21.56 6.04
C GLU A 222 -12.35 22.07 4.88
N ILE A 223 -12.71 21.71 3.64
CA ILE A 223 -12.06 22.22 2.43
C ILE A 223 -12.22 23.75 2.37
N LEU A 224 -13.41 24.30 2.61
CA LEU A 224 -13.63 25.75 2.61
C LEU A 224 -12.82 26.47 3.70
N ILE A 225 -12.73 25.91 4.91
CA ILE A 225 -11.88 26.44 5.99
C ILE A 225 -10.41 26.47 5.54
N THR A 226 -9.93 25.38 4.92
CA THR A 226 -8.56 25.26 4.42
C THR A 226 -8.28 26.30 3.34
N LEU A 227 -9.16 26.42 2.33
CA LEU A 227 -9.02 27.40 1.26
C LEU A 227 -9.01 28.83 1.79
N ARG A 228 -9.89 29.18 2.73
CA ARG A 228 -9.91 30.53 3.34
C ARG A 228 -8.67 30.83 4.16
N SER A 229 -8.12 29.82 4.84
CA SER A 229 -6.90 29.91 5.64
C SER A 229 -5.66 30.12 4.75
N ILE A 230 -5.62 29.50 3.57
CA ILE A 230 -4.56 29.71 2.58
C ILE A 230 -4.67 31.10 1.94
N HIS A 231 -5.83 31.43 1.36
CA HIS A 231 -6.02 32.73 0.71
C HIS A 231 -7.51 33.12 0.58
N PRO A 232 -7.88 34.39 0.87
CA PRO A 232 -9.26 34.91 0.77
C PRO A 232 -10.04 34.56 -0.48
N TRP A 233 -9.37 34.58 -1.63
CA TRP A 233 -9.99 34.45 -2.94
C TRP A 233 -10.27 33.00 -3.35
N LEU A 234 -9.61 32.00 -2.73
CA LEU A 234 -9.70 30.60 -3.16
C LEU A 234 -11.11 29.99 -2.99
N ILE A 235 -11.86 30.45 -1.99
CA ILE A 235 -13.27 30.07 -1.83
C ILE A 235 -14.09 30.41 -3.07
N LYS A 236 -13.84 31.56 -3.70
CA LYS A 236 -14.60 32.02 -4.86
C LYS A 236 -14.38 31.09 -6.07
N ILE A 237 -13.16 30.59 -6.25
CA ILE A 237 -12.81 29.65 -7.33
C ILE A 237 -13.54 28.32 -7.14
N ALA A 238 -13.51 27.78 -5.92
CA ALA A 238 -14.14 26.51 -5.60
C ALA A 238 -15.66 26.53 -5.88
N THR A 239 -16.32 27.66 -5.64
CA THR A 239 -17.75 27.83 -5.95
C THR A 239 -18.05 28.00 -7.44
N THR A 240 -17.12 28.53 -8.24
CA THR A 240 -17.29 28.68 -9.70
C THR A 240 -17.04 27.39 -10.49
N CYS A 241 -16.21 26.47 -9.99
CA CYS A 241 -15.95 25.19 -10.65
C CYS A 241 -17.02 24.12 -10.35
N ALA A 242 -18.05 24.45 -9.57
CA ALA A 242 -19.16 23.57 -9.22
C ALA A 242 -20.35 23.66 -10.19
N TYR A 243 -20.20 24.38 -11.31
CA TYR A 243 -21.17 24.52 -12.40
C TYR A 243 -20.59 24.10 -13.74
#